data_AF-A0A5D2AGA6-F1
#
_entry.id   AF-A0A5D2AGA6-F1
#
_cell.length_a   1.000
_cell.length_b   1.000
_cell.length_c   1.000
_cell.angle_alpha   90.00
_cell.angle_beta   90.00
_cell.angle_gamma   90.00
#
_symmetry.space_group_name_H-M   'P 1'
#
loop_
_entity.id
_entity.type
_entity.pdbx_description
1 polymer ?
#
loop_
_entity_poly.entity_id
_entity_poly.type
_entity_poly.pdbx_seq_one_letter_code
_entity_poly.pdbx_strand_id
1 'polypeptide(L)'
;MQNTTSAENNIRHLVYLLENAVINLSEGQEQMSWLIDFTGFSLNTSVPIRTARDIIYILQSHYPERLAIAFLYNPPRFFEAFYKAVRYFLDPKTAQKVKFVYPKNKDSVEMMQLYFDIENLPNEFGGNATLKYDHEEFSRLMAQDDVKTAKFWGIDEKPYQIGNGHSVAPEPAPISQQAG
;
A
#
# COMPACT_ATOMS: atom_id res chain seq x y z
N MET A 1 -7.26 9.40 10.20
CA MET A 1 -6.78 10.46 9.28
C MET A 1 -5.26 10.38 9.24
N GLN A 2 -4.68 9.99 8.10
CA GLN A 2 -3.23 9.96 7.94
C GLN A 2 -2.76 11.39 7.69
N ASN A 3 -2.17 12.02 8.71
CA ASN A 3 -1.80 13.43 8.69
C ASN A 3 -0.30 13.59 8.98
N THR A 4 0.55 12.83 8.26
CA THR A 4 2.00 12.97 8.39
C THR A 4 2.55 13.69 7.16
N THR A 5 3.02 14.93 7.39
CA THR A 5 3.69 15.76 6.38
C THR A 5 5.12 15.28 6.09
N SER A 6 5.63 14.30 6.85
CA SER A 6 6.96 13.71 6.66
C SER A 6 6.95 12.63 5.59
N ALA A 7 7.71 12.85 4.51
CA ALA A 7 7.91 11.87 3.46
C ALA A 7 8.50 10.55 3.98
N GLU A 8 9.37 10.62 5.00
CA GLU A 8 9.98 9.44 5.61
C GLU A 8 8.94 8.59 6.35
N ASN A 9 8.05 9.22 7.12
CA ASN A 9 6.99 8.49 7.84
C ASN A 9 6.01 7.83 6.87
N ASN A 10 5.70 8.50 5.76
CA ASN A 10 4.88 7.90 4.70
C ASN A 10 5.56 6.68 4.07
N ILE A 11 6.88 6.73 3.86
CA ILE A 11 7.65 5.58 3.35
C ILE A 11 7.68 4.44 4.36
N ARG A 12 7.98 4.71 5.64
CA ARG A 12 7.98 3.70 6.71
C ARG A 12 6.61 3.03 6.82
N HIS A 13 5.54 3.82 6.76
CA HIS A 13 4.19 3.29 6.80
C HIS A 13 3.85 2.45 5.57
N LEU A 14 4.27 2.87 4.37
CA LEU A 14 4.09 2.05 3.16
C LEU A 14 4.79 0.69 3.31
N VAL A 15 6.05 0.68 3.76
CA VAL A 15 6.81 -0.57 3.99
C VAL A 15 6.09 -1.46 4.99
N TYR A 16 5.61 -0.90 6.11
CA TYR A 16 4.81 -1.64 7.09
C TYR A 16 3.55 -2.27 6.50
N LEU A 17 2.79 -1.53 5.68
CA LEU A 17 1.62 -2.09 5.00
C LEU A 17 1.98 -3.20 4.00
N LEU A 18 3.12 -3.07 3.30
CA LEU A 18 3.60 -4.09 2.37
C LEU A 18 4.01 -5.38 3.08
N GLU A 19 4.75 -5.30 4.17
CA GLU A 19 5.15 -6.47 4.97
C GLU A 19 3.91 -7.23 5.48
N ASN A 20 2.94 -6.50 6.05
CA ASN A 20 1.68 -7.09 6.51
C ASN A 20 0.89 -7.73 5.35
N ALA A 21 0.84 -7.08 4.19
CA ALA A 21 0.18 -7.63 3.01
C ALA A 21 0.86 -8.93 2.54
N VAL A 22 2.20 -8.98 2.49
CA VAL A 22 2.96 -10.17 2.09
C VAL A 22 2.72 -11.33 3.06
N ILE A 23 2.75 -11.07 4.37
CA ILE A 23 2.52 -12.08 5.41
C ILE A 23 1.09 -12.65 5.37
N ASN A 24 0.14 -11.89 4.85
CA ASN A 24 -1.26 -12.29 4.73
C ASN A 24 -1.64 -12.87 3.36
N LEU A 25 -0.70 -13.04 2.43
CA LEU A 25 -0.95 -13.79 1.21
C LEU A 25 -1.25 -15.27 1.52
N SER A 26 -2.16 -15.85 0.75
CA SER A 26 -2.45 -17.29 0.78
C SER A 26 -1.21 -18.11 0.40
N GLU A 27 -1.16 -19.36 0.85
CA GLU A 27 -0.06 -20.26 0.50
C GLU A 27 0.12 -20.38 -1.03
N GLY A 28 1.36 -20.21 -1.51
CA GLY A 28 1.70 -20.22 -2.92
C GLY A 28 1.41 -18.92 -3.68
N GLN A 29 0.79 -17.91 -3.06
CA GLN A 29 0.57 -16.60 -3.66
C GLN A 29 1.72 -15.65 -3.31
N GLU A 30 2.34 -15.05 -4.33
CA GLU A 30 3.47 -14.13 -4.13
C GLU A 30 3.16 -12.67 -4.50
N GLN A 31 2.06 -12.47 -5.24
CA GLN A 31 1.68 -11.17 -5.80
C GLN A 31 0.33 -10.67 -5.25
N MET A 32 0.18 -9.36 -5.20
CA MET A 32 -1.00 -8.65 -4.72
C MET A 32 -1.55 -7.68 -5.79
N SER A 33 -2.87 -7.50 -5.78
CA SER A 33 -3.57 -6.48 -6.59
C SER A 33 -3.77 -5.22 -5.78
N TRP A 34 -3.47 -4.05 -6.34
CA TRP A 34 -3.62 -2.76 -5.66
C TRP A 34 -4.80 -2.00 -6.24
N LEU A 35 -5.68 -1.49 -5.38
CA LEU A 35 -6.75 -0.57 -5.74
C LEU A 35 -6.51 0.74 -4.99
N ILE A 36 -6.18 1.80 -5.73
CA ILE A 36 -5.78 3.10 -5.17
C ILE A 36 -6.84 4.12 -5.55
N ASP A 37 -7.58 4.62 -4.57
CA ASP A 37 -8.58 5.66 -4.77
C ASP A 37 -7.94 7.05 -4.83
N PHE A 38 -8.14 7.74 -5.97
CA PHE A 38 -7.74 9.13 -6.17
C PHE A 38 -8.92 10.10 -6.07
N THR A 39 -10.09 9.66 -5.62
CA THR A 39 -11.23 10.54 -5.37
C THR A 39 -10.86 11.62 -4.35
N GLY A 40 -11.05 12.88 -4.72
CA GLY A 40 -10.65 14.03 -3.90
C GLY A 40 -9.16 14.41 -3.97
N PHE A 41 -8.35 13.67 -4.74
CA PHE A 41 -6.96 14.04 -4.97
C PHE A 41 -6.85 15.35 -5.78
N SER A 42 -6.03 16.26 -5.30
CA SER A 42 -5.82 17.59 -5.88
C SER A 42 -4.32 17.89 -6.01
N LEU A 43 -3.97 18.97 -6.74
CA LEU A 43 -2.58 19.42 -6.85
C LEU A 43 -1.96 19.76 -5.49
N ASN A 44 -2.77 20.28 -4.56
CA ASN A 44 -2.32 20.63 -3.20
C ASN A 44 -2.06 19.40 -2.32
N THR A 45 -2.60 18.25 -2.70
CA THR A 45 -2.38 16.96 -2.03
C THR A 45 -1.47 16.05 -2.85
N SER A 46 -0.80 16.58 -3.87
CA SER A 46 0.01 15.78 -4.76
C SER A 46 1.33 15.36 -4.13
N VAL A 47 1.72 14.10 -4.36
CA VAL A 47 2.99 13.55 -3.88
C VAL A 47 4.14 14.19 -4.68
N PRO A 48 5.17 14.74 -4.03
CA PRO A 48 6.34 15.24 -4.74
C PRO A 48 6.98 14.15 -5.60
N ILE A 49 7.43 14.51 -6.81
CA ILE A 49 8.06 13.56 -7.76
C ILE A 49 9.25 12.83 -7.11
N ARG A 50 10.01 13.52 -6.24
CA ARG A 50 11.11 12.91 -5.47
C ARG A 50 10.61 11.75 -4.60
N THR A 51 9.54 11.98 -3.83
CA THR A 51 8.95 10.94 -2.98
C THR A 51 8.41 9.78 -3.82
N ALA A 52 7.76 10.05 -4.95
CA ALA A 52 7.30 9.01 -5.87
C ALA A 52 8.47 8.17 -6.40
N ARG A 53 9.59 8.80 -6.77
CA ARG A 53 10.81 8.12 -7.20
C ARG A 53 11.40 7.24 -6.09
N ASP A 54 11.46 7.75 -4.86
CA ASP A 54 12.02 7.01 -3.73
C ASP A 54 11.12 5.79 -3.38
N ILE A 55 9.79 5.92 -3.47
CA ILE A 55 8.84 4.80 -3.35
C ILE A 55 9.08 3.76 -4.44
N ILE A 56 9.19 4.18 -5.70
CA ILE A 56 9.42 3.27 -6.84
C ILE A 56 10.74 2.54 -6.69
N TYR A 57 11.78 3.24 -6.22
CA TYR A 57 13.07 2.62 -5.95
C TYR A 57 12.96 1.52 -4.89
N ILE A 58 12.23 1.76 -3.80
CA ILE A 58 11.98 0.76 -2.76
C ILE A 58 11.24 -0.45 -3.33
N LEU A 59 10.14 -0.22 -4.06
CA LEU A 59 9.34 -1.29 -4.64
C LEU A 59 10.15 -2.16 -5.61
N GLN A 60 10.94 -1.55 -6.49
CA GLN A 60 11.73 -2.30 -7.48
C GLN A 60 12.95 -3.00 -6.86
N SER A 61 13.54 -2.44 -5.79
CA SER A 61 14.78 -2.97 -5.20
C SER A 61 14.53 -4.00 -4.09
N HIS A 62 13.44 -3.86 -3.34
CA HIS A 62 13.16 -4.68 -2.16
C HIS A 62 11.90 -5.54 -2.28
N TYR A 63 10.96 -5.17 -3.17
CA TYR A 63 9.72 -5.91 -3.39
C TYR A 63 9.52 -6.29 -4.87
N PRO A 64 10.54 -6.88 -5.54
CA PRO A 64 10.44 -7.21 -6.95
C PRO A 64 9.31 -8.23 -7.18
N GLU A 65 8.61 -8.06 -8.29
CA GLU A 65 7.51 -8.95 -8.73
C GLU A 65 6.36 -9.14 -7.72
N ARG A 66 6.22 -8.29 -6.70
CA ARG A 66 5.09 -8.35 -5.74
C ARG A 66 3.78 -7.76 -6.29
N LEU A 67 3.85 -6.87 -7.27
CA LEU A 67 2.66 -6.28 -7.89
C LEU A 67 2.13 -7.19 -9.00
N ALA A 68 0.90 -7.68 -8.87
CA ALA A 68 0.18 -8.36 -9.95
C ALA A 68 -0.42 -7.33 -10.93
N ILE A 69 -1.19 -6.38 -10.38
CA ILE A 69 -1.91 -5.35 -11.12
C ILE A 69 -2.22 -4.17 -10.19
N ALA A 70 -2.21 -2.94 -10.72
CA ALA A 70 -2.58 -1.74 -9.98
C ALA A 70 -3.72 -1.00 -10.69
N PHE A 71 -4.81 -0.75 -9.97
CA PHE A 71 -5.95 0.05 -10.42
C PHE A 71 -5.88 1.42 -9.78
N LEU A 72 -5.76 2.45 -10.61
CA LEU A 72 -5.84 3.85 -10.19
C LEU A 72 -7.27 4.30 -10.41
N TYR A 73 -8.05 4.35 -9.33
CA TYR A 73 -9.48 4.64 -9.37
C TYR A 73 -9.75 6.13 -9.29
N ASN A 74 -10.57 6.61 -10.22
CA ASN A 74 -11.01 8.01 -10.35
C ASN A 74 -9.88 9.06 -10.29
N PRO A 75 -8.73 8.87 -10.98
CA PRO A 75 -7.68 9.86 -10.96
C PRO A 75 -8.13 11.15 -11.66
N PRO A 76 -7.75 12.34 -11.15
CA PRO A 76 -8.08 13.60 -11.81
C PRO A 76 -7.34 13.70 -13.15
N ARG A 77 -7.89 14.45 -14.11
CA ARG A 77 -7.35 14.53 -15.48
C ARG A 77 -5.87 14.91 -15.57
N PHE A 78 -5.37 15.70 -14.61
CA PHE A 78 -3.95 16.08 -14.59
C PHE A 78 -3.02 14.92 -14.18
N PHE A 79 -3.56 13.89 -13.54
CA PHE A 79 -2.77 12.76 -13.04
C PHE A 79 -2.14 11.96 -14.18
N GLU A 80 -2.75 11.90 -15.36
CA GLU A 80 -2.12 11.25 -16.52
C GLU A 80 -0.78 11.90 -16.90
N ALA A 81 -0.64 13.22 -16.75
CA ALA A 81 0.63 13.91 -16.98
C ALA A 81 1.66 13.57 -15.89
N PHE A 82 1.22 13.51 -14.63
CA PHE A 82 2.07 13.05 -13.53
C PHE A 82 2.53 11.61 -13.73
N TYR A 83 1.63 10.70 -14.11
CA TYR A 83 1.96 9.32 -14.42
C TYR A 83 2.93 9.20 -15.59
N LYS A 84 2.81 10.05 -16.62
CA LYS A 84 3.80 10.11 -17.71
C LYS A 84 5.20 10.51 -17.21
N ALA A 85 5.33 11.36 -16.20
CA ALA A 85 6.63 11.64 -15.59
C ALA A 85 7.13 10.46 -14.75
N VAL A 86 6.24 9.86 -13.96
CA VAL A 86 6.55 8.72 -13.08
C VAL A 86 6.91 7.45 -13.85
N ARG A 87 6.28 7.19 -15.00
CA ARG A 87 6.51 5.97 -15.80
C ARG A 87 7.96 5.82 -16.26
N TYR A 88 8.73 6.90 -16.35
CA TYR A 88 10.14 6.85 -16.74
C TYR A 88 11.00 6.13 -15.69
N PHE A 89 10.53 6.02 -14.45
CA PHE A 89 11.20 5.30 -13.37
C PHE A 89 10.72 3.86 -13.22
N LEU A 90 9.65 3.47 -13.93
CA LEU A 90 9.10 2.12 -13.90
C LEU A 90 9.74 1.28 -15.00
N ASP A 91 10.07 0.03 -14.69
CA ASP A 91 10.39 -0.94 -15.73
C ASP A 91 9.14 -1.19 -16.64
N PRO A 92 9.34 -1.59 -17.91
CA PRO A 92 8.25 -1.77 -18.86
C PRO A 92 7.18 -2.78 -18.43
N LYS A 93 7.53 -3.83 -17.67
CA LYS A 93 6.55 -4.82 -17.20
C LYS A 93 5.66 -4.21 -16.13
N THR A 94 6.24 -3.49 -15.17
CA THR A 94 5.48 -2.80 -14.13
C THR A 94 4.55 -1.74 -14.72
N ALA A 95 5.00 -0.97 -15.71
CA ALA A 95 4.15 0.03 -16.36
C ALA A 95 2.91 -0.56 -17.06
N GLN A 96 2.99 -1.81 -17.55
CA GLN A 96 1.86 -2.52 -18.19
C GLN A 96 0.81 -3.02 -17.18
N LYS A 97 1.21 -3.19 -15.92
CA LYS A 97 0.35 -3.62 -14.81
C LYS A 97 -0.56 -2.50 -14.27
N VAL A 98 -0.35 -1.25 -14.69
CA VAL A 98 -1.15 -0.10 -14.23
C VAL A 98 -2.39 0.08 -15.11
N LYS A 99 -3.57 0.15 -14.49
CA LYS A 99 -4.87 0.37 -15.11
C LYS A 99 -5.51 1.63 -14.54
N PHE A 100 -6.01 2.49 -15.41
CA PHE A 100 -6.79 3.66 -15.03
C PHE A 100 -8.27 3.28 -15.03
N VAL A 101 -8.96 3.57 -13.94
CA VAL A 101 -10.38 3.26 -13.78
C VAL A 101 -11.15 4.56 -13.63
N TYR A 102 -11.98 4.87 -14.61
CA TYR A 102 -12.84 6.05 -14.59
C TYR A 102 -14.29 5.62 -14.36
N PRO A 103 -14.92 5.92 -13.20
CA PRO A 103 -16.21 5.34 -12.82
C PRO A 103 -17.39 5.70 -13.73
N LYS A 104 -17.24 6.75 -14.55
CA LYS A 104 -18.24 7.17 -15.53
C LYS A 104 -18.04 6.55 -16.92
N ASN A 105 -16.98 5.78 -17.10
CA ASN A 105 -16.66 5.07 -18.34
C ASN A 105 -17.07 3.60 -18.21
N LYS A 106 -17.87 3.11 -19.15
CA LYS A 106 -18.43 1.75 -19.10
C LYS A 106 -17.33 0.69 -19.12
N ASP A 107 -16.36 0.81 -20.02
CA ASP A 107 -15.24 -0.13 -20.16
C ASP A 107 -14.42 -0.24 -18.86
N SER A 108 -14.26 0.86 -18.12
CA SER A 108 -13.58 0.88 -16.81
C SER A 108 -14.37 0.11 -15.75
N VAL A 109 -15.70 0.22 -15.76
CA VAL A 109 -16.58 -0.52 -14.83
C VAL A 109 -16.57 -2.00 -15.17
N GLU A 110 -16.69 -2.35 -16.45
CA GLU A 110 -16.60 -3.75 -16.92
C GLU A 110 -15.23 -4.36 -16.59
N MET A 111 -14.14 -3.60 -16.74
CA MET A 111 -12.81 -4.04 -16.31
C MET A 111 -12.79 -4.38 -14.81
N MET A 112 -13.33 -3.52 -13.94
CA MET A 112 -13.36 -3.80 -12.51
C MET A 112 -14.12 -5.11 -12.20
N GLN A 113 -15.26 -5.35 -12.88
CA GLN A 113 -16.05 -6.57 -12.73
C GLN A 113 -15.32 -7.85 -13.19
N LEU A 114 -14.37 -7.73 -14.13
CA LEU A 114 -13.56 -8.86 -14.59
C LEU A 114 -12.46 -9.25 -13.58
N TYR A 115 -11.96 -8.29 -12.80
CA TYR A 115 -10.85 -8.52 -11.87
C TYR A 115 -11.28 -8.70 -10.42
N PHE A 116 -12.45 -8.20 -10.04
CA PHE A 116 -12.94 -8.25 -8.67
C PHE A 116 -14.30 -8.94 -8.62
N ASP A 117 -14.48 -9.76 -7.57
CA ASP A 117 -15.80 -10.28 -7.21
C ASP A 117 -16.67 -9.12 -6.72
N ILE A 118 -17.79 -8.90 -7.41
CA ILE A 118 -18.67 -7.76 -7.18
C ILE A 118 -19.33 -7.80 -5.81
N GLU A 119 -19.51 -8.99 -5.24
CA GLU A 119 -20.09 -9.17 -3.91
C GLU A 119 -19.11 -8.77 -2.79
N ASN A 120 -17.81 -8.78 -3.10
CA ASN A 120 -16.73 -8.42 -2.16
C ASN A 120 -16.16 -7.02 -2.41
N LEU A 121 -16.40 -6.43 -3.60
CA LEU A 121 -15.94 -5.09 -3.93
C LEU A 121 -16.83 -4.02 -3.26
N PRO A 122 -16.26 -3.03 -2.55
CA PRO A 122 -17.05 -1.95 -1.96
C PRO A 122 -17.92 -1.18 -2.98
N ASN A 123 -19.09 -0.72 -2.53
CA ASN A 123 -20.03 0.06 -3.33
C ASN A 123 -19.39 1.30 -3.99
N GLU A 124 -18.47 1.96 -3.29
CA GLU A 124 -17.72 3.14 -3.79
C GLU A 124 -16.85 2.83 -5.02
N PHE A 125 -16.48 1.56 -5.23
CA PHE A 125 -15.74 1.10 -6.41
C PHE A 125 -16.62 0.40 -7.45
N GLY A 126 -17.94 0.44 -7.27
CA GLY A 126 -18.93 -0.14 -8.19
C GLY A 126 -19.33 -1.59 -7.87
N GLY A 127 -19.00 -2.09 -6.67
CA GLY A 127 -19.48 -3.40 -6.21
C GLY A 127 -20.75 -3.34 -5.35
N ASN A 128 -21.03 -4.44 -4.65
CA ASN A 128 -22.21 -4.65 -3.80
C ASN A 128 -21.84 -4.72 -2.30
N ALA A 129 -20.55 -4.78 -1.96
CA ALA A 129 -20.13 -4.90 -0.58
C ALA A 129 -20.43 -3.60 0.17
N THR A 130 -21.20 -3.73 1.25
CA THR A 130 -21.47 -2.62 2.18
C THR A 130 -20.42 -2.64 3.28
N LEU A 131 -19.18 -2.31 2.92
CA LEU A 131 -18.10 -2.13 3.88
C LEU A 131 -18.18 -0.71 4.43
N LYS A 132 -18.31 -0.57 5.76
CA LYS A 132 -18.07 0.70 6.44
C LYS A 132 -16.73 0.60 7.14
N TYR A 133 -15.86 1.58 6.91
CA TYR A 133 -14.60 1.64 7.63
C TYR A 133 -14.87 1.78 9.12
N ASP A 134 -14.42 0.80 9.88
CA ASP A 134 -14.42 0.79 11.33
C ASP A 134 -12.97 0.86 11.81
N HIS A 135 -12.63 1.96 12.47
CA HIS A 135 -11.27 2.20 12.93
C HIS A 135 -10.85 1.26 14.07
N GLU A 136 -11.78 0.88 14.95
CA GLU A 136 -11.49 -0.01 16.07
C GLU A 136 -11.23 -1.43 15.56
N GLU A 137 -12.08 -1.90 14.65
CA GLU A 137 -11.91 -3.21 14.03
C GLU A 137 -10.62 -3.27 13.20
N PHE A 138 -10.35 -2.23 12.40
CA PHE A 138 -9.08 -2.12 11.66
C PHE A 138 -7.89 -2.19 12.61
N SER A 139 -7.88 -1.40 13.69
CA SER A 139 -6.78 -1.38 14.66
C SER A 139 -6.59 -2.73 15.35
N ARG A 140 -7.69 -3.43 15.65
CA ARG A 140 -7.67 -4.78 16.23
C ARG A 140 -7.02 -5.78 15.28
N LEU A 141 -7.36 -5.74 13.98
CA LEU A 141 -6.75 -6.59 12.96
C LEU A 141 -5.26 -6.29 12.79
N MET A 142 -4.87 -5.01 12.75
CA MET A 142 -3.45 -4.62 12.68
C MET A 142 -2.64 -5.15 13.86
N ALA A 143 -3.19 -5.10 15.08
CA ALA A 143 -2.52 -5.68 16.26
C ALA A 143 -2.37 -7.21 16.16
N GLN A 144 -3.31 -7.91 15.51
CA GLN A 144 -3.18 -9.34 15.23
C GLN A 144 -2.10 -9.63 14.19
N ASP A 145 -2.00 -8.79 13.16
CA ASP A 145 -0.93 -8.87 12.16
C ASP A 145 0.45 -8.59 12.77
N ASP A 146 0.56 -7.65 13.72
CA ASP A 146 1.80 -7.39 14.44
C ASP A 146 2.27 -8.63 15.23
N VAL A 147 1.36 -9.32 15.92
CA VAL A 147 1.67 -10.58 16.63
C VAL A 147 2.08 -11.68 15.66
N LYS A 148 1.36 -11.82 14.54
CA LYS A 148 1.68 -12.80 13.48
C LYS A 148 3.07 -12.53 12.91
N THR A 149 3.39 -11.27 12.66
CA THR A 149 4.68 -10.81 12.12
C THR A 149 5.81 -11.05 13.12
N ALA A 150 5.62 -10.71 14.41
CA ALA A 150 6.62 -10.96 15.45
C ALA A 150 6.96 -12.45 15.57
N LYS A 151 5.94 -13.31 15.52
CA LYS A 151 6.11 -14.77 15.51
C LYS A 151 6.83 -15.27 14.26
N PHE A 152 6.47 -14.74 13.08
CA PHE A 152 7.11 -15.10 11.82
C PHE A 152 8.61 -14.80 11.83
N TRP A 153 9.01 -13.65 12.39
CA TRP A 153 10.41 -13.25 12.49
C TRP A 153 11.13 -13.77 13.75
N GLY A 154 10.45 -14.51 14.63
CA GLY A 154 11.05 -15.04 15.87
C GLY A 154 11.42 -13.96 16.89
N ILE A 155 10.72 -12.82 16.89
CA ILE A 155 11.00 -11.67 17.77
C ILE A 155 10.40 -11.88 19.17
N ASP A 156 9.55 -12.90 19.35
CA ASP A 156 8.83 -13.22 20.58
C ASP A 156 9.72 -13.60 21.79
N GLU A 157 11.03 -13.84 21.60
CA GLU A 157 11.91 -14.38 22.66
C GLU A 157 12.51 -13.34 23.63
N LYS A 158 12.26 -12.02 23.46
CA LYS A 158 12.71 -11.03 24.46
C LYS A 158 11.59 -10.07 24.85
N PRO A 159 11.11 -10.10 26.12
CA PRO A 159 10.08 -9.17 26.56
C PRO A 159 10.64 -7.74 26.56
N TYR A 160 10.17 -6.93 25.62
CA TYR A 160 10.35 -5.49 25.67
C TYR A 160 9.51 -4.98 26.85
N GLN A 161 10.15 -4.45 27.88
CA GLN A 161 9.47 -3.86 29.04
C GLN A 161 8.76 -2.58 28.56
N ILE A 162 7.45 -2.64 28.37
CA ILE A 162 6.63 -1.48 28.03
C ILE A 162 6.50 -0.62 29.28
N GLY A 163 7.28 0.46 29.35
CA GLY A 163 7.01 1.57 30.27
C GLY A 163 5.71 2.26 29.87
N ASN A 164 4.83 2.48 30.84
CA ASN A 164 3.56 3.18 30.66
C ASN A 164 3.76 4.56 29.99
N GLY A 165 3.33 4.69 28.74
CA GLY A 165 3.24 5.98 28.06
C GLY A 165 2.97 5.85 26.57
N HIS A 166 1.80 6.33 26.13
CA HIS A 166 1.33 6.59 24.76
C HIS A 166 2.21 6.08 23.61
N SER A 167 1.67 5.07 22.91
CA SER A 167 2.31 4.31 21.84
C SER A 167 2.80 5.17 20.68
N VAL A 168 4.11 5.25 20.52
CA VAL A 168 4.80 5.56 19.26
C VAL A 168 5.73 4.38 19.02
N ALA A 169 5.66 3.80 17.82
CA ALA A 169 6.46 2.64 17.46
C ALA A 169 7.96 2.88 17.77
N PRO A 170 8.66 1.90 18.38
CA PRO A 170 10.06 2.08 18.74
C PRO A 170 10.93 2.19 17.48
N GLU A 171 11.95 3.04 17.57
CA GLU A 171 12.93 3.23 16.51
C GLU A 171 13.82 1.98 16.37
N PRO A 172 14.09 1.49 15.14
CA PRO A 172 14.90 0.30 14.96
C PRO A 172 16.34 0.52 15.42
N ALA A 173 16.89 -0.46 16.14
CA ALA A 173 18.26 -0.40 16.64
C ALA A 173 19.28 -0.34 15.49
N PRO A 174 20.35 0.48 15.61
CA PRO A 174 21.37 0.58 14.57
C PRO A 174 22.11 -0.75 14.40
N ILE A 175 22.18 -1.20 13.15
CA ILE A 175 22.92 -2.42 12.77
C ILE A 175 24.41 -2.15 12.97
N SER A 176 25.02 -2.88 13.92
CA SER A 176 26.47 -2.87 14.08
C SER A 176 27.10 -3.58 12.88
N GLN A 177 27.84 -2.83 12.07
CA GLN A 177 28.70 -3.41 11.03
C GLN A 177 29.79 -4.22 11.73
N GLN A 178 29.73 -5.55 11.63
CA GLN A 178 30.89 -6.39 11.92
C GLN A 178 31.84 -6.28 10.73
N ALA A 179 32.95 -5.59 10.95
CA ALA A 179 34.09 -5.56 10.05
C ALA A 179 34.81 -6.92 10.09
N GLY A 180 35.01 -7.51 8.93
CA GLY A 180 35.98 -8.56 8.65
C GLY A 180 36.82 -8.16 7.45
#